data_AF-P60182-F1
#
_entry.id   AF-P60182-F1
#
_cell.length_a   1.000
_cell.length_b   1.000
_cell.length_c   1.000
_cell.angle_alpha   90.00
_cell.angle_beta   90.00
_cell.angle_gamma   90.00
#
_symmetry.space_group_name_H-M   'P 1'
#
loop_
_entity.id
_entity.type
_entity.pdbx_description
1 polymer ?
#
loop_
_entity_poly.entity_id
_entity_poly.type
_entity_poly.pdbx_seq_one_letter_code
_entity_poly.pdbx_strand_id
1 'polypeptide(L)' 'MSVLTPLLLRGLTGSARRLPVPRAKIHSLPPEEKLGIMELAVGLTSCFVTFLLPAGWILSHLETYRRPE' A
#
# COMPACT_ATOMS: atom_id res chain seq x y z
N MET A 1 -13.71 22.75 -19.80
CA MET A 1 -12.43 22.01 -19.65
C MET A 1 -11.31 23.02 -19.70
N SER A 2 -10.76 23.42 -18.54
CA SER A 2 -9.78 24.52 -18.49
C SER A 2 -8.45 24.07 -19.12
N VAL A 3 -7.99 24.76 -20.15
CA VAL A 3 -6.68 24.46 -20.81
C VAL A 3 -5.50 24.71 -19.84
N LEU A 4 -5.74 25.41 -18.74
CA LEU A 4 -4.74 25.76 -17.74
C LEU A 4 -4.43 24.64 -16.74
N THR A 5 -5.33 23.67 -16.50
CA THR A 5 -5.07 22.59 -15.53
C THR A 5 -3.85 21.72 -15.87
N PRO A 6 -3.62 21.26 -17.12
CA PRO A 6 -2.41 20.48 -17.41
C PRO A 6 -1.13 21.33 -17.26
N LEU A 7 -1.20 22.64 -17.51
CA LEU A 7 -0.06 23.55 -17.32
C LEU A 7 0.24 23.77 -15.83
N LEU A 8 -0.78 23.92 -14.99
CA LEU A 8 -0.62 24.01 -13.54
C LEU A 8 -0.05 22.71 -12.95
N LEU A 9 -0.57 21.54 -13.37
CA LEU A 9 -0.06 20.23 -12.97
C LEU A 9 1.41 20.04 -13.39
N ARG A 10 1.78 20.47 -14.60
CA ARG A 10 3.14 20.35 -15.11
C ARG A 10 4.10 21.34 -14.44
N GLY A 11 3.63 22.52 -14.04
CA GLY A 11 4.40 23.46 -13.22
C GLY A 11 4.68 22.90 -11.82
N LEU A 12 3.66 22.35 -11.16
CA LEU A 12 3.79 21.79 -9.81
C LEU A 12 4.68 20.54 -9.78
N THR A 13 4.47 19.61 -10.71
CA THR A 13 5.25 18.37 -10.79
C THR A 13 6.63 18.58 -11.41
N GLY A 14 6.79 19.60 -12.26
CA GLY A 14 8.05 19.94 -12.91
C GLY A 14 9.11 20.45 -11.93
N SER A 15 8.70 21.22 -10.92
CA SER A 15 9.61 21.72 -9.87
C SER A 15 10.12 20.57 -8.99
N ALA A 16 9.27 19.63 -8.62
CA ALA A 16 9.66 18.48 -7.80
C ALA A 16 10.64 17.55 -8.52
N ARG A 17 10.49 17.39 -9.85
CA ARG A 17 11.34 16.48 -10.64
C ARG A 17 12.78 16.97 -10.81
N ARG A 18 13.06 18.26 -10.59
CA ARG A 18 14.41 18.85 -10.70
C ARG A 18 15.12 19.05 -9.37
N LEU A 19 14.48 18.75 -8.25
CA LEU A 19 15.17 18.78 -6.97
C LEU A 19 16.26 17.70 -6.99
N PRO A 20 17.55 18.05 -6.75
CA PRO A 20 18.58 17.04 -6.56
C PRO A 20 18.24 16.28 -5.28
N VAL A 21 17.56 15.14 -5.42
CA VAL A 21 17.31 14.23 -4.30
C VAL A 21 18.65 13.61 -3.95
N PRO A 22 19.23 13.87 -2.76
CA PRO A 22 20.47 13.23 -2.35
C PRO A 22 20.23 11.72 -2.33
N ARG A 23 20.76 11.02 -3.34
CA ARG A 23 20.73 9.58 -3.42
C ARG A 23 21.90 9.08 -2.57
N ALA A 24 21.61 8.69 -1.34
CA ALA A 24 22.59 7.95 -0.56
C ALA A 24 22.93 6.66 -1.34
N LYS A 25 24.23 6.43 -1.59
CA LYS A 25 24.71 5.22 -2.24
C LYS A 25 24.69 4.07 -1.23
N ILE A 26 23.49 3.60 -0.91
CA ILE A 26 23.26 2.49 0.01
C ILE A 26 23.16 1.22 -0.83
N HIS A 27 24.05 0.27 -0.54
CA HIS A 27 24.01 -1.07 -1.09
C HIS A 27 23.74 -2.04 0.04
N SER A 28 22.86 -3.02 -0.20
CA SER A 28 22.70 -4.17 0.70
C SER A 28 23.55 -5.34 0.20
N LEU A 29 23.90 -6.23 1.12
CA LEU A 29 24.40 -7.56 0.76
C LEU A 29 23.30 -8.36 0.03
N PRO A 30 23.64 -9.40 -0.75
CA PRO A 30 22.64 -10.32 -1.26
C PRO A 30 21.92 -11.03 -0.08
N PRO A 31 20.64 -11.41 -0.24
CA PRO A 31 19.94 -12.16 0.79
C PRO A 31 20.59 -13.53 0.99
N GLU A 32 20.73 -13.98 2.24
CA GLU A 32 21.23 -15.33 2.55
C GLU A 32 20.27 -16.40 2.01
N GLU A 33 18.97 -16.15 2.13
CA GLU A 33 17.89 -16.99 1.60
C GLU A 33 16.99 -16.17 0.69
N LYS A 34 16.82 -16.63 -0.56
CA LYS A 34 15.96 -15.96 -1.54
C LYS A 34 14.52 -16.40 -1.32
N LEU A 35 13.67 -15.45 -0.96
CA LEU A 35 12.24 -15.70 -0.83
C LEU A 35 11.64 -16.09 -2.18
N GLY A 36 11.07 -17.30 -2.24
CA GLY A 36 10.34 -17.79 -3.39
C GLY A 36 9.00 -17.07 -3.57
N ILE A 37 8.43 -17.13 -4.77
CA ILE A 37 7.11 -16.52 -5.05
C ILE A 37 6.04 -17.11 -4.12
N MET A 38 6.13 -18.42 -3.80
CA MET A 38 5.15 -19.06 -2.92
C MET A 38 5.27 -18.60 -1.47
N GLU A 39 6.49 -18.40 -0.96
CA GLU A 39 6.72 -17.90 0.41
C GLU A 39 6.22 -16.46 0.54
N LEU A 40 6.49 -15.62 -0.47
CA LEU A 40 5.97 -14.26 -0.54
C LEU A 40 4.44 -14.24 -0.61
N ALA A 41 3.84 -15.12 -1.43
CA ALA A 41 2.39 -15.22 -1.55
C ALA A 41 1.73 -15.67 -0.24
N VAL A 42 2.29 -16.69 0.44
CA VAL A 42 1.80 -17.16 1.74
C VAL A 42 1.95 -16.07 2.81
N GLY A 43 3.12 -15.42 2.88
CA GLY A 43 3.35 -14.32 3.81
C GLY A 43 2.35 -13.17 3.60
N LEU A 44 2.23 -12.68 2.37
CA LEU A 44 1.32 -11.57 2.04
C LEU A 44 -0.14 -11.92 2.30
N THR A 45 -0.59 -13.10 1.87
CA THR A 45 -1.98 -13.53 2.10
C THR A 45 -2.27 -13.74 3.58
N SER A 46 -1.31 -14.28 4.35
CA SER A 46 -1.47 -14.42 5.81
C SER A 46 -1.63 -13.07 6.51
N CYS A 47 -0.86 -12.04 6.11
CA CYS A 47 -1.01 -10.68 6.63
C CYS A 47 -2.39 -10.10 6.36
N PHE A 48 -2.97 -10.36 5.18
CA PHE A 48 -4.32 -9.87 4.87
C PHE A 48 -5.39 -10.66 5.60
N VAL A 49 -5.29 -11.99 5.60
CA VAL A 49 -6.26 -12.88 6.26
C VAL A 49 -6.34 -12.60 7.76
N THR A 50 -5.22 -12.36 8.43
CA THR A 50 -5.19 -12.06 9.88
C THR A 50 -5.90 -10.76 10.25
N PHE A 51 -5.90 -9.74 9.38
CA PHE A 51 -6.65 -8.50 9.61
C PHE A 51 -8.10 -8.59 9.14
N LEU A 52 -8.34 -9.19 7.97
CA LEU A 52 -9.65 -9.20 7.33
C LEU A 52 -10.60 -10.24 7.93
N LEU A 53 -10.10 -11.36 8.48
CA LEU A 53 -10.98 -12.36 9.09
C LEU A 53 -11.70 -11.84 10.34
N PRO A 54 -11.02 -11.27 11.36
CA PRO A 54 -11.73 -10.75 12.53
C PRO A 54 -12.67 -9.59 12.17
N ALA A 55 -12.21 -8.69 11.29
CA ALA A 55 -13.03 -7.57 10.82
C ALA A 55 -14.27 -8.08 10.06
N GLY A 56 -14.10 -9.04 9.14
CA GLY A 56 -15.18 -9.65 8.39
C GLY A 56 -16.19 -10.36 9.27
N TRP A 57 -15.72 -11.08 10.30
CA TRP A 57 -16.57 -11.74 11.28
C TRP A 57 -17.43 -10.73 12.07
N ILE A 58 -16.82 -9.64 12.55
CA ILE A 58 -17.56 -8.61 13.29
C ILE A 58 -18.59 -7.93 12.38
N LEU A 59 -18.19 -7.59 11.16
CA LEU A 59 -19.05 -6.94 10.18
C LEU A 59 -20.22 -7.84 9.74
N SER A 60 -20.02 -9.15 9.64
CA SER A 60 -21.09 -10.09 9.27
C SER A 60 -22.15 -10.26 10.36
N HIS A 61 -21.79 -10.01 11.62
CA HIS A 61 -22.68 -10.14 12.77
C HIS A 61 -23.32 -8.82 13.21
N LEU A 62 -23.18 -7.74 12.44
CA LEU A 62 -23.74 -6.43 12.79
C LEU A 62 -25.26 -6.46 13.01
N GLU A 63 -26.00 -7.30 12.27
CA GLU A 63 -27.45 -7.47 12.47
C GLU A 63 -27.74 -8.20 13.78
N THR A 64 -26.96 -9.23 14.12
CA THR A 64 -27.08 -9.94 15.41
C THR A 64 -26.69 -9.07 16.60
N TYR A 65 -25.75 -8.14 16.40
CA TYR A 65 -25.35 -7.16 17.41
C TYR A 65 -26.30 -5.96 17.48
N ARG A 66 -27.18 -5.78 16.49
CA ARG A 66 -28.24 -4.78 16.55
C ARG A 66 -29.18 -5.21 17.69
N ARG A 67 -29.70 -4.22 18.42
CA ARG A 67 -30.51 -4.43 19.63
C ARG A 67 -31.50 -5.58 19.42
N PRO A 68 -31.60 -6.55 20.36
CA PRO A 68 -32.77 -7.39 20.38
C PRO A 68 -33.95 -6.43 20.54
N GLU A 69 -34.86 -6.49 19.58
CA GLU A 69 -36.21 -5.90 19.71
C GLU A 69 -36.85 -6.32 21.05
#